data_AF-A0A1N7LRH5-F1
#
_entry.id   AF-A0A1N7LRH5-F1
#
_cell.length_a   1.000
_cell.length_b   1.000
_cell.length_c   1.000
_cell.angle_alpha   90.00
_cell.angle_beta   90.00
_cell.angle_gamma   90.00
#
_symmetry.space_group_name_H-M   'P 1'
#
loop_
_entity.id
_entity.type
_entity.pdbx_description
1 polymer ?
#
loop_
_entity_poly.entity_id
_entity_poly.type
_entity_poly.pdbx_seq_one_letter_code
_entity_poly.pdbx_strand_id
1 'polypeptide(L)'
;MTDTDLIQLQDSPSADASTAETPATVSVEMNGSVIDSEHTQALERTFRDAWVLDGDAVVIDMDSARDIHRAALRQARPALFQPHDDTLRRLARKGLLDRLSEDERAEARAAEAACQVLRDITADPRIEAAASPDELAALTIDILADLIQGA
;
A
#
# COMPACT_ATOMS: atom_id res chain seq x y z
N MET A 1 -70.71 -7.19 51.26
CA MET A 1 -70.18 -6.95 49.90
C MET A 1 -68.70 -6.68 50.07
N THR A 2 -67.92 -7.72 49.82
CA THR A 2 -66.46 -7.81 49.93
C THR A 2 -65.83 -7.56 48.56
N ASP A 3 -64.78 -6.75 48.50
CA ASP A 3 -63.74 -6.76 47.46
C ASP A 3 -62.62 -5.84 48.02
N THR A 4 -61.68 -6.35 48.82
CA THR A 4 -60.49 -7.16 48.50
C THR A 4 -59.45 -6.38 47.68
N ASP A 5 -58.58 -5.67 48.39
CA ASP A 5 -57.22 -5.34 47.96
C ASP A 5 -56.41 -6.62 47.70
N LEU A 6 -55.65 -6.67 46.59
CA LEU A 6 -54.40 -7.43 46.54
C LEU A 6 -53.38 -6.83 45.56
N ILE A 7 -52.16 -6.77 46.07
CA ILE A 7 -50.94 -6.15 45.57
C ILE A 7 -50.12 -7.15 44.71
N GLN A 8 -49.56 -6.63 43.60
CA GLN A 8 -48.28 -6.94 42.90
C GLN A 8 -47.87 -8.37 42.44
N LEU A 9 -47.15 -8.31 41.30
CA LEU A 9 -45.88 -8.99 40.94
C LEU A 9 -45.91 -10.27 40.06
N GLN A 10 -45.29 -10.10 38.86
CA GLN A 10 -44.51 -11.07 38.05
C GLN A 10 -45.27 -12.23 37.35
N ASP A 11 -44.95 -12.70 36.13
CA ASP A 11 -43.73 -12.62 35.32
C ASP A 11 -44.00 -12.99 33.83
N SER A 12 -43.23 -12.38 32.89
CA SER A 12 -42.62 -13.01 31.69
C SER A 12 -43.42 -13.28 30.37
N PRO A 13 -42.75 -13.41 29.20
CA PRO A 13 -42.73 -12.37 28.15
C PRO A 13 -43.15 -12.88 26.75
N SER A 14 -43.35 -12.01 25.77
CA SER A 14 -43.55 -12.46 24.37
C SER A 14 -42.86 -11.55 23.34
N ALA A 15 -41.78 -12.12 22.80
CA ALA A 15 -41.14 -11.91 21.51
C ALA A 15 -40.69 -10.47 21.13
N ASP A 16 -39.43 -10.20 21.46
CA ASP A 16 -38.53 -9.36 20.67
C ASP A 16 -38.60 -9.74 19.17
N ALA A 17 -39.09 -8.82 18.35
CA ALA A 17 -38.75 -8.77 16.93
C ALA A 17 -37.36 -8.12 16.80
N SER A 18 -36.32 -8.88 17.15
CA SER A 18 -34.95 -8.52 16.80
C SER A 18 -34.80 -8.76 15.29
N THR A 19 -34.93 -7.68 14.52
CA THR A 19 -34.39 -7.61 13.17
C THR A 19 -32.87 -7.77 13.31
N ALA A 20 -32.41 -9.02 13.30
CA ALA A 20 -31.03 -9.32 12.99
C ALA A 20 -30.86 -8.91 11.51
N GLU A 21 -30.40 -7.68 11.28
CA GLU A 21 -29.63 -7.38 10.08
C GLU A 21 -28.50 -8.41 10.06
N THR A 22 -28.65 -9.45 9.25
CA THR A 22 -27.55 -10.30 8.86
C THR A 22 -26.44 -9.35 8.42
N PRO A 23 -25.24 -9.36 9.04
CA PRO A 23 -24.17 -8.50 8.55
C PRO A 23 -23.98 -8.86 7.09
N ALA A 24 -24.12 -7.87 6.20
CA ALA A 24 -23.96 -8.10 4.78
C ALA A 24 -22.60 -8.77 4.57
N THR A 25 -22.59 -10.06 4.26
CA THR A 25 -21.36 -10.80 4.02
C THR A 25 -20.71 -10.16 2.80
N VAL A 26 -19.64 -9.40 3.04
CA VAL A 26 -18.83 -8.87 1.95
C VAL A 26 -18.08 -10.06 1.38
N SER A 27 -18.36 -10.42 0.14
CA SER A 27 -17.65 -11.51 -0.54
C SER A 27 -16.62 -10.93 -1.52
N VAL A 28 -15.49 -11.60 -1.64
CA VAL A 28 -14.41 -11.28 -2.58
C VAL A 28 -14.43 -12.34 -3.67
N GLU A 29 -14.60 -11.92 -4.92
CA GLU A 29 -14.38 -12.80 -6.07
C GLU A 29 -12.87 -12.95 -6.33
N MET A 30 -12.38 -14.19 -6.36
CA MET A 30 -11.01 -14.56 -6.72
C MET A 30 -11.02 -15.75 -7.66
N ASN A 31 -10.45 -15.62 -8.86
CA ASN A 31 -10.34 -16.70 -9.85
C ASN A 31 -11.66 -17.45 -10.13
N GLY A 32 -12.80 -16.74 -10.09
CA GLY A 32 -14.13 -17.32 -10.30
C GLY A 32 -14.74 -18.01 -9.08
N SER A 33 -14.06 -17.98 -7.93
CA SER A 33 -14.59 -18.42 -6.63
C SER A 33 -15.02 -17.23 -5.78
N VAL A 34 -16.11 -17.39 -5.04
CA VAL A 34 -16.61 -16.40 -4.08
C VAL A 34 -16.11 -16.80 -2.70
N ILE A 35 -15.26 -15.96 -2.11
CA ILE A 35 -14.68 -16.19 -0.78
C ILE A 35 -15.22 -15.14 0.18
N ASP A 36 -15.56 -15.54 1.40
CA ASP A 36 -16.00 -14.60 2.42
C ASP A 36 -14.85 -13.68 2.84
N SER A 37 -15.12 -12.37 2.91
CA SER A 37 -14.10 -11.36 3.17
C SER A 37 -13.38 -11.52 4.51
N GLU A 38 -13.98 -12.21 5.48
CA GLU A 38 -13.35 -12.55 6.75
C GLU A 38 -12.04 -13.32 6.59
N HIS A 39 -11.91 -14.14 5.53
CA HIS A 39 -10.67 -14.84 5.20
C HIS A 39 -9.58 -13.93 4.61
N THR A 40 -9.89 -12.66 4.34
CA THR A 40 -9.00 -11.69 3.69
C THR A 40 -8.79 -10.40 4.49
N GLN A 41 -9.44 -10.25 5.65
CA GLN A 41 -9.40 -9.01 6.44
C GLN A 41 -8.01 -8.68 7.00
N ALA A 42 -7.19 -9.70 7.29
CA ALA A 42 -5.83 -9.52 7.77
C ALA A 42 -4.81 -9.32 6.62
N LEU A 43 -5.23 -9.44 5.37
CA LEU A 43 -4.34 -9.34 4.21
C LEU A 43 -4.23 -7.91 3.71
N GLU A 44 -3.01 -7.52 3.36
CA GLU A 44 -2.72 -6.22 2.79
C GLU A 44 -3.46 -6.04 1.45
N ARG A 45 -4.37 -5.06 1.41
CA ARG A 45 -5.24 -4.80 0.24
C ARG A 45 -4.45 -4.26 -0.95
N THR A 46 -3.29 -3.65 -0.71
CA THR A 46 -2.38 -3.19 -1.75
C THR A 46 -1.92 -4.32 -2.67
N PHE A 47 -1.87 -5.57 -2.18
CA PHE A 47 -1.46 -6.74 -2.93
C PHE A 47 -2.62 -7.67 -3.31
N ARG A 48 -3.83 -7.13 -3.42
CA ARG A 48 -5.03 -7.91 -3.78
C ARG A 48 -4.85 -8.72 -5.07
N ASP A 49 -4.16 -8.16 -6.06
CA ASP A 49 -3.91 -8.82 -7.34
C ASP A 49 -2.85 -9.95 -7.24
N ALA A 50 -2.17 -10.08 -6.09
CA ALA A 50 -1.26 -11.18 -5.77
C ALA A 50 -1.90 -12.23 -4.85
N TRP A 51 -3.18 -12.10 -4.52
CA TRP A 51 -3.86 -13.10 -3.70
C TRP A 51 -4.05 -14.40 -4.50
N VAL A 52 -3.71 -15.52 -3.88
CA VAL A 52 -3.88 -16.87 -4.42
C VAL A 52 -4.55 -17.77 -3.38
N LEU A 53 -5.20 -18.83 -3.86
CA LEU A 53 -5.81 -19.84 -3.00
C LEU A 53 -4.79 -20.93 -2.67
N ASP A 54 -4.57 -21.17 -1.38
CA ASP A 54 -3.83 -22.33 -0.86
C ASP A 54 -4.80 -23.17 -0.01
N GLY A 55 -5.43 -24.16 -0.66
CA GLY A 55 -6.54 -24.91 -0.08
C GLY A 55 -7.75 -23.99 0.19
N ASP A 56 -8.18 -23.94 1.46
CA ASP A 56 -9.30 -23.10 1.92
C ASP A 56 -8.84 -21.71 2.42
N ALA A 57 -7.54 -21.40 2.32
CA ALA A 57 -6.98 -20.12 2.76
C ALA A 57 -6.61 -19.23 1.56
N VAL A 58 -6.76 -17.91 1.76
CA VAL A 58 -6.20 -16.90 0.85
C VAL A 58 -4.82 -16.52 1.36
N VAL A 59 -3.80 -16.67 0.50
CA VAL A 59 -2.41 -16.28 0.79
C VAL A 59 -1.92 -15.28 -0.26
N ILE A 60 -0.85 -14.56 0.04
CA ILE A 60 -0.23 -13.63 -0.90
C ILE A 60 0.93 -14.34 -1.59
N ASP A 61 0.87 -14.42 -2.92
CA ASP A 61 2.02 -14.81 -3.72
C ASP A 61 3.06 -13.69 -3.69
N MET A 62 4.18 -13.94 -3.01
CA MET A 62 5.24 -12.94 -2.85
C MET A 62 5.90 -12.56 -4.18
N ASP A 63 5.93 -13.45 -5.18
CA ASP A 63 6.49 -13.09 -6.49
C ASP A 63 5.61 -12.07 -7.20
N SER A 64 4.30 -12.35 -7.24
CA SER A 64 3.29 -11.40 -7.74
C SER A 64 3.26 -10.11 -6.93
N ALA A 65 3.38 -10.17 -5.60
CA ALA A 65 3.40 -8.98 -4.75
C ALA A 65 4.60 -8.07 -5.05
N ARG A 66 5.80 -8.65 -5.24
CA ARG A 66 7.00 -7.91 -5.65
C ARG A 66 6.81 -7.23 -7.00
N ASP A 67 6.17 -7.89 -7.96
CA ASP A 67 5.89 -7.29 -9.27
C ASP A 67 4.90 -6.12 -9.18
N ILE A 68 3.82 -6.26 -8.41
CA ILE A 68 2.87 -5.18 -8.11
C ILE A 68 3.62 -4.01 -7.45
N HIS A 69 4.47 -4.29 -6.45
CA HIS A 69 5.24 -3.27 -5.75
C HIS A 69 6.17 -2.51 -6.70
N ARG A 70 6.95 -3.22 -7.52
CA ARG A 70 7.81 -2.59 -8.53
C ARG A 70 6.99 -1.75 -9.52
N ALA A 71 5.80 -2.20 -9.92
CA ALA A 71 4.91 -1.43 -10.79
C ALA A 71 4.43 -0.13 -10.12
N ALA A 72 4.04 -0.19 -8.85
CA ALA A 72 3.65 0.98 -8.08
C ALA A 72 4.80 2.00 -7.94
N LEU A 73 6.02 1.52 -7.63
CA LEU A 73 7.22 2.36 -7.58
C LEU A 73 7.50 3.03 -8.94
N ARG A 74 7.39 2.28 -10.05
CA ARG A 74 7.56 2.82 -11.41
C ARG A 74 6.50 3.86 -11.77
N GLN A 75 5.27 3.73 -11.27
CA GLN A 75 4.19 4.70 -11.51
C GLN A 75 4.38 5.98 -10.69
N ALA A 76 4.89 5.88 -9.47
CA ALA A 76 5.13 7.05 -8.62
C ALA A 76 6.42 7.81 -9.00
N ARG A 77 7.45 7.11 -9.49
CA ARG A 77 8.76 7.67 -9.85
C ARG A 77 8.70 8.93 -10.74
N PRO A 78 7.91 9.02 -11.83
CA PRO A 78 7.93 10.15 -12.75
C PRO A 78 7.63 11.50 -12.07
N ALA A 79 6.71 11.52 -11.10
CA ALA A 79 6.36 12.75 -10.38
C ALA A 79 7.54 13.29 -9.56
N LEU A 80 8.36 12.40 -8.99
CA LEU A 80 9.56 12.76 -8.23
C LEU A 80 10.78 13.02 -9.13
N PHE A 81 10.82 12.40 -10.31
CA PHE A 81 11.90 12.59 -11.28
C PHE A 81 11.82 13.95 -11.98
N GLN A 82 10.61 14.41 -12.28
CA GLN A 82 10.37 15.60 -13.10
C GLN A 82 11.06 16.89 -12.60
N PRO A 83 11.04 17.24 -11.29
CA PRO A 83 11.70 18.46 -10.80
C PRO A 83 13.22 18.45 -11.01
N HIS A 84 13.86 17.29 -10.85
CA HIS A 84 15.31 17.14 -11.05
C HIS A 84 15.66 17.22 -12.54
N ASP A 85 14.86 16.59 -13.40
CA ASP A 85 15.05 16.66 -14.84
C ASP A 85 14.85 18.09 -15.37
N ASP A 86 13.89 18.84 -14.84
CA ASP A 86 13.67 20.25 -15.21
C ASP A 86 14.84 21.13 -14.76
N THR A 87 15.44 20.83 -13.60
CA THR A 87 16.67 21.49 -13.15
C THR A 87 17.82 21.24 -14.12
N LEU A 88 18.04 19.98 -14.51
CA LEU A 88 19.07 19.61 -15.48
C LEU A 88 18.84 20.27 -16.85
N ARG A 89 17.59 20.28 -17.36
CA ARG A 89 17.22 20.96 -18.61
C ARG A 89 17.45 22.47 -18.55
N ARG A 90 17.10 23.10 -17.42
CA ARG A 90 17.31 24.54 -17.20
C ARG A 90 18.80 24.89 -17.24
N LEU A 91 19.63 24.10 -16.56
CA LEU A 91 21.09 24.30 -16.53
C LEU A 91 21.73 24.01 -17.90
N ALA A 92 21.31 22.95 -18.58
CA ALA A 92 21.76 22.63 -19.94
C ALA A 92 21.46 23.76 -20.93
N ARG A 93 20.32 24.46 -20.79
CA ARG A 93 19.97 25.61 -21.64
C ARG A 93 20.89 26.82 -21.43
N LYS A 94 21.50 26.97 -20.25
CA LYS A 94 22.48 28.05 -19.99
C LYS A 94 23.79 27.85 -20.77
N GLY A 95 24.04 26.66 -21.33
CA GLY A 95 25.19 26.32 -22.17
C GLY A 95 26.04 25.20 -21.57
N LEU A 96 27.27 25.03 -22.08
CA LEU A 96 28.25 24.07 -21.56
C LEU A 96 28.45 24.23 -20.05
N LEU A 97 28.72 23.11 -19.36
CA LEU A 97 29.09 23.02 -17.94
C LEU A 97 30.14 24.06 -17.50
N ASP A 98 31.03 24.46 -18.41
CA ASP A 98 32.11 25.42 -18.16
C ASP A 98 31.61 26.85 -17.91
N ARG A 99 30.36 27.17 -18.31
CA ARG A 99 29.72 28.48 -18.07
C ARG A 99 28.90 28.52 -16.78
N LEU A 100 28.70 27.37 -16.14
CA LEU A 100 27.98 27.29 -14.88
C LEU A 100 28.86 27.85 -13.75
N SER A 101 28.24 28.52 -12.78
CA SER A 101 28.91 28.80 -11.51
C SER A 101 29.21 27.50 -10.75
N GLU A 102 30.03 27.56 -9.69
CA GLU A 102 30.27 26.38 -8.88
C GLU A 102 28.97 25.88 -8.20
N ASP A 103 28.12 26.81 -7.74
CA ASP A 103 26.83 26.46 -7.14
C ASP A 103 25.91 25.75 -8.13
N GLU A 104 25.89 26.19 -9.40
CA GLU A 104 25.10 25.56 -10.45
C GLU A 104 25.65 24.18 -10.84
N ARG A 105 26.98 24.00 -10.82
CA ARG A 105 27.59 22.68 -11.00
C ARG A 105 27.23 21.74 -9.85
N ALA A 106 27.24 22.25 -8.61
CA ALA A 106 26.81 21.48 -7.45
C ALA A 106 25.32 21.10 -7.54
N GLU A 107 24.46 22.02 -7.96
CA GLU A 107 23.04 21.78 -8.22
C GLU A 107 22.83 20.70 -9.29
N ALA A 108 23.55 20.77 -10.42
CA ALA A 108 23.49 19.75 -11.47
C ALA A 108 23.89 18.37 -10.95
N ARG A 109 25.00 18.28 -10.20
CA ARG A 109 25.47 17.02 -9.60
C ARG A 109 24.44 16.44 -8.64
N ALA A 110 23.82 17.27 -7.80
CA ALA A 110 22.80 16.85 -6.86
C ALA A 110 21.53 16.35 -7.58
N ALA A 111 21.06 17.08 -8.60
CA ALA A 111 19.92 16.67 -9.40
C ALA A 111 20.17 15.36 -10.16
N GLU A 112 21.36 15.17 -10.73
CA GLU A 112 21.71 13.93 -11.41
C GLU A 112 21.84 12.74 -10.45
N ALA A 113 22.42 12.95 -9.26
CA ALA A 113 22.45 11.94 -8.20
C ALA A 113 21.03 11.53 -7.76
N ALA A 114 20.12 12.49 -7.56
CA ALA A 114 18.73 12.19 -7.23
C ALA A 114 18.00 11.41 -8.34
N CYS A 115 18.20 11.80 -9.60
CA CYS A 115 17.71 11.05 -10.76
C CYS A 115 18.22 9.61 -10.78
N GLN A 116 19.49 9.39 -10.44
CA GLN A 116 20.09 8.07 -10.39
C GLN A 116 19.47 7.21 -9.28
N VAL A 117 19.34 7.75 -8.07
CA VAL A 117 18.66 7.08 -6.95
C VAL A 117 17.26 6.64 -7.35
N LEU A 118 16.45 7.53 -7.93
CA LEU A 118 15.10 7.22 -8.37
C LEU A 118 15.03 6.11 -9.43
N ARG A 119 16.05 5.96 -10.27
CA ARG A 119 16.14 4.85 -11.24
C ARG A 119 16.45 3.53 -10.53
N ASP A 120 17.36 3.58 -9.56
CA ASP A 120 17.88 2.41 -8.87
C ASP A 120 16.87 1.79 -7.88
N ILE A 121 15.96 2.60 -7.31
CA ILE A 121 14.89 2.14 -6.40
C ILE A 121 14.14 0.90 -6.92
N THR A 122 13.81 0.86 -8.22
CA THR A 122 13.02 -0.24 -8.78
C THR A 122 13.79 -1.56 -8.95
N ALA A 123 15.11 -1.51 -8.79
CA ALA A 123 16.02 -2.65 -8.86
C ALA A 123 16.71 -2.91 -7.51
N ASP A 124 16.28 -2.26 -6.44
CA ASP A 124 16.89 -2.42 -5.12
C ASP A 124 16.73 -3.87 -4.62
N PRO A 125 17.83 -4.55 -4.23
CA PRO A 125 17.79 -5.96 -3.83
C PRO A 125 16.94 -6.21 -2.58
N ARG A 126 16.62 -5.18 -1.79
CA ARG A 126 15.73 -5.32 -0.63
C ARG A 126 14.31 -5.70 -1.03
N ILE A 127 13.87 -5.34 -2.24
CA ILE A 127 12.58 -5.75 -2.79
C ILE A 127 12.54 -7.28 -2.95
N GLU A 128 13.63 -7.89 -3.44
CA GLU A 128 13.73 -9.36 -3.53
C GLU A 128 13.85 -10.01 -2.16
N ALA A 129 14.57 -9.38 -1.24
CA ALA A 129 14.84 -9.92 0.09
C ALA A 129 13.61 -9.88 1.03
N ALA A 130 12.57 -9.11 0.70
CA ALA A 130 11.34 -9.05 1.50
C ALA A 130 10.68 -10.43 1.58
N ALA A 131 10.49 -10.90 2.81
CA ALA A 131 9.92 -12.21 3.14
C ALA A 131 8.42 -12.14 3.43
N SER A 132 7.87 -10.94 3.64
CA SER A 132 6.46 -10.73 3.92
C SER A 132 5.88 -9.52 3.15
N PRO A 133 4.55 -9.48 2.95
CA PRO A 133 3.87 -8.32 2.38
C PRO A 133 4.09 -7.03 3.18
N ASP A 134 4.15 -7.13 4.51
CA ASP A 134 4.38 -5.97 5.39
C ASP A 134 5.80 -5.41 5.22
N GLU A 135 6.81 -6.28 5.15
CA GLU A 135 8.18 -5.87 4.83
C GLU A 135 8.28 -5.22 3.46
N LEU A 136 7.58 -5.76 2.46
CA LEU A 136 7.55 -5.21 1.10
C LEU A 136 6.86 -3.84 1.06
N ALA A 137 5.71 -3.69 1.74
CA ALA A 137 4.98 -2.43 1.84
C ALA A 137 5.78 -1.34 2.56
N ALA A 138 6.64 -1.72 3.51
CA ALA A 138 7.55 -0.79 4.18
C ALA A 138 8.65 -0.24 3.25
N LEU A 139 8.94 -0.86 2.11
CA LEU A 139 9.93 -0.38 1.14
C LEU A 139 9.34 0.71 0.22
N THR A 140 9.02 1.85 0.81
CA THR A 140 8.55 3.04 0.08
C THR A 140 9.67 3.72 -0.69
N ILE A 141 9.31 4.63 -1.62
CA ILE A 141 10.31 5.41 -2.37
C ILE A 141 11.26 6.17 -1.43
N ASP A 142 10.72 6.82 -0.40
CA ASP A 142 11.54 7.62 0.53
C ASP A 142 12.52 6.73 1.30
N ILE A 143 12.05 5.58 1.80
CA ILE A 143 12.89 4.63 2.53
C ILE A 143 13.99 4.06 1.62
N LEU A 144 13.65 3.65 0.40
CA LEU A 144 14.64 3.13 -0.54
C LEU A 144 15.62 4.22 -0.99
N ALA A 145 15.16 5.46 -1.18
CA ALA A 145 16.03 6.58 -1.52
C ALA A 145 17.07 6.87 -0.42
N ASP A 146 16.63 6.93 0.84
CA ASP A 146 17.51 7.14 1.99
C ASP A 146 18.53 6.01 2.13
N LEU A 147 18.11 4.76 1.93
CA LEU A 147 18.96 3.58 2.01
C LEU A 147 20.00 3.50 0.89
N ILE A 148 19.70 4.01 -0.31
CA ILE A 148 20.64 4.07 -1.44
C ILE A 148 21.64 5.21 -1.23
N GLN A 149 21.21 6.35 -0.71
CA GLN A 149 22.09 7.51 -0.47
C GLN A 149 23.01 7.32 0.74
N GLY A 150 22.62 6.49 1.70
CA GLY A 150 23.42 6.16 2.89
C GLY A 150 24.38 4.97 2.75
N ALA A 151 24.37 4.27 1.61
CA ALA A 151 25.22 3.10 1.32
C ALA A 151 26.52 3.48 0.61
#